data_AF-A0A139SR24-F1
#
_entry.id   AF-A0A139SR24-F1
#
_cell.length_a   1.000
_cell.length_b   1.000
_cell.length_c   1.000
_cell.angle_alpha   90.00
_cell.angle_beta   90.00
_cell.angle_gamma   90.00
#
_symmetry.space_group_name_H-M   'P 1'
#
loop_
_entity.id
_entity.type
_entity.pdbx_description
1 polymer ?
#
loop_
_entity_poly.entity_id
_entity_poly.type
_entity_poly.pdbx_seq_one_letter_code
_entity_poly.pdbx_strand_id
1 'polypeptide(L)'
;MNLYGGQLTLFHNATQTLSELHIADSGVIEFRYGSSGPNFLFLDLLTFNNTDAKLFVKGWHEFENYLLIKKTALATGQWAQVLKQIDFDGYSLDYDLLASDYNNDYFQISPWGSWSQAIPEPSTYGAILGALGVGAYLIRRKRQTGQRTTECAAK
;
A
#
# COMPACT_ATOMS: atom_id res chain seq x y z
N MET A 1 22.23 -5.33 -3.80
CA MET A 1 22.04 -6.65 -4.45
C MET A 1 21.78 -6.40 -5.92
N ASN A 2 22.47 -7.12 -6.81
CA ASN A 2 22.34 -6.90 -8.26
C ASN A 2 21.62 -8.09 -8.88
N LEU A 3 20.57 -7.83 -9.65
CA LEU A 3 19.88 -8.86 -10.42
C LEU A 3 20.34 -8.76 -11.88
N TYR A 4 21.05 -9.79 -12.34
CA TYR A 4 21.47 -9.98 -13.73
C TYR A 4 20.59 -11.06 -14.38
N GLY A 5 19.38 -10.72 -14.80
CA GLY A 5 18.37 -11.73 -15.17
C GLY A 5 17.99 -12.65 -14.00
N GLY A 6 18.29 -12.23 -12.77
CA GLY A 6 18.08 -13.00 -11.55
C GLY A 6 16.70 -12.79 -10.96
N GLN A 7 16.30 -13.72 -10.09
CA GLN A 7 15.02 -13.70 -9.41
C GLN A 7 15.20 -13.57 -7.90
N LEU A 8 14.55 -12.58 -7.29
CA LEU A 8 14.33 -12.50 -5.85
C LEU A 8 12.96 -13.11 -5.55
N THR A 9 12.88 -14.04 -4.59
CA THR A 9 11.61 -14.67 -4.21
C THR A 9 11.32 -14.40 -2.73
N LEU A 10 10.12 -13.88 -2.44
CA LEU A 10 9.62 -13.71 -1.08
C LEU A 10 8.56 -14.76 -0.76
N PHE A 11 8.59 -15.30 0.46
CA PHE A 11 7.71 -16.38 0.92
C PHE A 11 7.35 -16.24 2.40
N HIS A 12 6.17 -16.75 2.79
CA HIS A 12 5.76 -16.97 4.18
C HIS A 12 5.87 -15.75 5.12
N ASN A 13 5.12 -14.67 4.87
CA ASN A 13 5.10 -13.47 5.73
C ASN A 13 6.52 -12.86 5.90
N ALA A 14 7.29 -12.87 4.81
CA ALA A 14 8.66 -12.37 4.83
C ALA A 14 8.66 -10.84 4.91
N THR A 15 9.50 -10.32 5.81
CA THR A 15 9.91 -8.92 5.79
C THR A 15 11.38 -8.86 5.42
N GLN A 16 11.68 -8.29 4.25
CA GLN A 16 13.05 -8.10 3.78
C GLN A 16 13.31 -6.63 3.54
N THR A 17 14.51 -6.19 3.91
CA THR A 17 15.02 -4.84 3.61
C THR A 17 16.28 -4.97 2.80
N LEU A 18 16.31 -4.33 1.63
CA LEU A 18 17.49 -4.23 0.78
C LEU A 18 17.93 -2.78 0.73
N SER A 19 19.19 -2.54 1.10
CA SER A 19 19.78 -1.20 1.00
C SER A 19 19.88 -0.72 -0.45
N GLU A 20 20.07 -1.64 -1.39
CA GLU A 20 20.06 -1.32 -2.81
C GLU A 20 19.61 -2.54 -3.61
N LEU A 21 18.72 -2.29 -4.56
CA LEU A 21 18.39 -3.22 -5.65
C LEU A 21 18.80 -2.58 -6.98
N HIS A 22 19.84 -3.15 -7.60
CA HIS A 22 20.29 -2.73 -8.92
C HIS A 22 19.82 -3.73 -9.98
N ILE A 23 19.08 -3.25 -10.98
CA ILE A 23 18.57 -4.06 -12.09
C ILE A 23 19.52 -3.89 -13.28
N ALA A 24 20.18 -4.98 -13.66
CA ALA A 24 21.01 -5.06 -14.86
C ALA A 24 20.19 -5.73 -15.98
N ASP A 25 19.65 -4.90 -16.88
CA ASP A 25 18.80 -5.24 -18.03
C ASP A 25 17.44 -5.83 -17.66
N SER A 26 17.40 -6.90 -16.86
CA SER A 26 16.14 -7.46 -16.37
C SER A 26 16.28 -8.06 -14.98
N GLY A 27 15.23 -7.94 -14.18
CA GLY A 27 15.12 -8.56 -12.87
C GLY A 27 13.69 -9.00 -12.58
N VAL A 28 13.56 -10.04 -11.75
CA VAL A 28 12.25 -10.54 -11.34
C VAL A 28 12.15 -10.52 -9.82
N ILE A 29 11.06 -9.95 -9.30
CA ILE A 29 10.61 -10.14 -7.92
C ILE A 29 9.39 -11.05 -7.98
N GLU A 30 9.50 -12.26 -7.43
CA GLU A 30 8.40 -13.19 -7.31
C GLU A 30 7.88 -13.20 -5.86
N PHE A 31 6.66 -12.74 -5.67
CA PHE A 31 5.91 -12.97 -4.44
C PHE A 31 5.21 -14.32 -4.56
N ARG A 32 5.60 -15.28 -3.70
CA ARG A 32 4.90 -16.57 -3.67
C ARG A 32 3.83 -16.58 -2.60
N TYR A 33 2.66 -17.03 -3.03
CA TYR A 33 1.54 -17.31 -2.15
C TYR A 33 1.89 -18.41 -1.13
N GLY A 34 1.57 -18.20 0.14
CA GLY A 34 1.81 -19.20 1.18
C GLY A 34 1.88 -18.67 2.60
N SER A 35 0.72 -18.61 3.25
CA SER A 35 0.46 -18.62 4.71
C SER A 35 0.61 -17.34 5.58
N SER A 36 -0.48 -17.08 6.29
CA SER A 36 -0.69 -16.30 7.53
C SER A 36 -0.41 -14.80 7.61
N GLY A 37 0.26 -14.17 6.63
CA GLY A 37 0.51 -12.73 6.73
C GLY A 37 1.13 -12.09 5.49
N PRO A 38 1.14 -10.75 5.44
CA PRO A 38 1.62 -10.00 4.29
C PRO A 38 3.15 -10.07 4.12
N ASN A 39 3.62 -10.15 2.88
CA ASN A 39 5.05 -10.01 2.57
C ASN A 39 5.40 -8.53 2.38
N PHE A 40 6.48 -8.08 3.01
CA PHE A 40 7.02 -6.74 2.86
C PHE A 40 8.42 -6.78 2.27
N LEU A 41 8.61 -6.05 1.17
CA LEU A 41 9.92 -5.77 0.61
C LEU A 41 10.19 -4.26 0.69
N PHE A 42 11.13 -3.88 1.57
CA PHE A 42 11.60 -2.52 1.72
C PHE A 42 12.87 -2.32 0.88
N LEU A 43 12.88 -1.29 0.03
CA LEU A 43 14.02 -0.89 -0.78
C LEU A 43 14.44 0.53 -0.39
N ASP A 44 15.67 0.68 0.09
CA ASP A 44 16.23 2.02 0.35
C ASP A 44 16.63 2.73 -0.96
N LEU A 45 17.05 1.97 -1.96
CA LEU A 45 17.47 2.45 -3.27
C LEU A 45 17.11 1.44 -4.36
N LEU A 46 16.52 1.91 -5.46
CA LEU A 46 16.25 1.14 -6.66
C LEU A 46 16.92 1.84 -7.84
N THR A 47 17.83 1.14 -8.53
CA THR A 47 18.56 1.66 -9.69
C THR A 47 18.46 0.71 -10.87
N PHE A 48 18.50 1.29 -12.07
CA PHE A 48 18.51 0.56 -13.33
C PHE A 48 19.79 0.93 -14.07
N ASN A 49 20.41 -0.05 -14.74
CA ASN A 49 21.63 0.19 -15.52
C ASN A 49 21.38 1.04 -16.77
N ASN A 50 20.18 1.00 -17.34
CA ASN A 50 19.76 1.78 -18.50
C ASN A 50 18.24 2.00 -18.50
N THR A 51 17.72 2.78 -19.47
CA THR A 51 16.30 3.12 -19.60
C THR A 51 15.44 1.97 -20.14
N ASP A 52 16.05 0.99 -20.79
CA ASP A 52 15.36 -0.16 -21.39
C ASP A 52 15.23 -1.32 -20.39
N ALA A 53 15.93 -1.22 -19.25
CA ALA A 53 15.92 -2.24 -18.24
C ALA A 53 14.55 -2.35 -17.56
N LYS A 54 14.17 -3.59 -17.25
CA LYS A 54 12.83 -3.92 -16.73
C LYS A 54 12.86 -4.71 -15.44
N LEU A 55 12.03 -4.30 -14.49
CA LEU A 55 11.75 -5.05 -13.27
C LEU A 55 10.36 -5.67 -13.37
N PHE A 56 10.30 -7.01 -13.38
CA PHE A 56 9.05 -7.75 -13.40
C PHE A 56 8.65 -8.14 -11.98
N VAL A 57 7.45 -7.74 -11.57
CA VAL A 57 6.87 -8.10 -10.28
C VAL A 57 5.79 -9.15 -10.51
N LYS A 58 6.00 -10.37 -10.00
CA LYS A 58 5.13 -11.52 -10.21
C LYS A 58 4.44 -11.96 -8.92
N GLY A 59 3.25 -12.53 -9.06
CA GLY A 59 2.47 -13.05 -7.94
C GLY A 59 2.06 -11.98 -6.92
N TRP A 60 2.02 -10.71 -7.35
CA TRP A 60 1.60 -9.62 -6.49
C TRP A 60 0.10 -9.67 -6.27
N HIS A 61 -0.31 -9.45 -5.02
CA HIS A 61 -1.70 -9.45 -4.60
C HIS A 61 -1.91 -8.30 -3.62
N GLU A 62 -3.03 -7.60 -3.79
CA GLU A 62 -3.41 -6.48 -2.93
C GLU A 62 -3.57 -6.96 -1.49
N PHE A 63 -3.16 -6.11 -0.52
CA PHE A 63 -3.18 -6.38 0.93
C PHE A 63 -2.33 -7.56 1.42
N GLU A 64 -1.76 -8.35 0.51
CA GLU A 64 -0.89 -9.48 0.84
C GLU A 64 0.58 -9.20 0.53
N ASN A 65 0.88 -8.34 -0.45
CA ASN A 65 2.24 -8.08 -0.89
C ASN A 65 2.52 -6.59 -1.00
N TYR A 66 3.59 -6.13 -0.36
CA TYR A 66 3.97 -4.73 -0.29
C TYR A 66 5.37 -4.54 -0.86
N LEU A 67 5.44 -3.85 -2.01
CA LEU A 67 6.69 -3.33 -2.56
C LEU A 67 6.83 -1.88 -2.10
N LEU A 68 7.77 -1.64 -1.19
CA LEU A 68 7.97 -0.36 -0.53
C LEU A 68 9.32 0.22 -0.93
N ILE A 69 9.33 1.44 -1.49
CA ILE A 69 10.54 2.14 -1.90
C ILE A 69 10.66 3.43 -1.10
N LYS A 70 11.83 3.68 -0.53
CA LYS A 70 12.08 4.87 0.27
C LYS A 70 11.84 6.14 -0.54
N LYS A 71 11.21 7.16 0.04
CA LYS A 71 10.89 8.41 -0.66
C LYS A 71 12.14 9.13 -1.16
N THR A 72 13.24 9.00 -0.41
CA THR A 72 14.55 9.56 -0.75
C THR A 72 15.36 8.70 -1.72
N ALA A 73 14.83 7.54 -2.16
CA ALA A 73 15.52 6.65 -3.08
C ALA A 73 15.74 7.28 -4.45
N LEU A 74 14.85 8.19 -4.85
CA LEU A 74 14.84 8.81 -6.17
C LEU A 74 14.67 10.33 -6.04
N ALA A 75 15.32 11.09 -6.93
CA ALA A 75 15.14 12.53 -6.97
C ALA A 75 13.72 12.91 -7.45
N THR A 76 13.22 14.06 -7.01
CA THR A 76 11.93 14.60 -7.44
C THR A 76 11.90 14.72 -8.96
N GLY A 77 10.97 14.00 -9.61
CA GLY A 77 10.83 13.94 -11.07
C GLY A 77 11.31 12.63 -11.72
N GLN A 78 12.09 11.79 -11.03
CA GLN A 78 12.55 10.51 -11.56
C GLN A 78 11.54 9.38 -11.39
N TRP A 79 10.59 9.51 -10.47
CA TRP A 79 9.56 8.52 -10.18
C TRP A 79 8.79 8.09 -11.43
N ALA A 80 8.31 9.03 -12.24
CA ALA A 80 7.55 8.70 -13.44
C ALA A 80 8.35 7.89 -14.48
N GLN A 81 9.67 8.06 -14.53
CA GLN A 81 10.54 7.29 -15.43
C GLN A 81 10.80 5.90 -14.87
N VAL A 82 11.15 5.81 -13.59
CA VAL A 82 11.40 4.53 -12.91
C VAL A 82 10.16 3.66 -12.88
N LEU A 83 8.98 4.23 -12.64
CA LEU A 83 7.73 3.47 -12.64
C LEU A 83 7.45 2.81 -14.00
N LYS A 84 7.80 3.45 -15.13
CA LYS A 84 7.66 2.84 -16.47
C LYS A 84 8.56 1.62 -16.70
N GLN A 85 9.59 1.46 -15.86
CA GLN A 85 10.51 0.33 -15.92
C GLN A 85 10.05 -0.84 -15.06
N ILE A 86 8.99 -0.68 -14.26
CA ILE A 86 8.43 -1.72 -13.41
C ILE A 86 7.16 -2.25 -14.07
N ASP A 87 7.07 -3.56 -14.26
CA ASP A 87 5.91 -4.23 -14.84
C ASP A 87 5.38 -5.26 -13.85
N PHE A 88 4.13 -5.11 -13.42
CA PHE A 88 3.39 -6.09 -12.63
C PHE A 88 2.72 -7.11 -13.54
N ASP A 89 3.06 -8.38 -13.35
CA ASP A 89 2.53 -9.51 -14.11
C ASP A 89 1.08 -9.81 -13.70
N GLY A 90 0.25 -10.22 -14.66
CA GLY A 90 -1.17 -10.54 -14.44
C GLY A 90 -2.14 -9.34 -14.44
N TYR A 91 -1.64 -8.11 -14.63
CA TYR A 91 -2.45 -6.90 -14.78
C TYR A 91 -2.43 -6.42 -16.24
N SER A 92 -3.56 -5.93 -16.76
CA SER A 92 -3.66 -5.41 -18.13
C SER A 92 -2.75 -4.21 -18.34
N LEU A 93 -1.97 -4.13 -19.42
CA LEU A 93 -0.97 -3.09 -19.71
C LEU A 93 -1.46 -1.61 -19.65
N ASP A 94 -2.75 -1.39 -19.45
CA ASP A 94 -3.40 -0.07 -19.32
C ASP A 94 -3.48 0.44 -17.87
N TYR A 95 -2.75 -0.15 -16.91
CA TYR A 95 -2.65 0.43 -15.55
C TYR A 95 -1.54 1.45 -15.45
N ASP A 96 -1.81 2.54 -14.73
CA ASP A 96 -0.77 3.44 -14.26
C ASP A 96 -0.27 2.95 -12.90
N LEU A 97 1.06 2.78 -12.80
CA LEU A 97 1.68 2.54 -11.51
C LEU A 97 1.61 3.79 -10.65
N LEU A 98 1.21 3.59 -9.39
CA LEU A 98 1.28 4.62 -8.38
C LEU A 98 2.38 4.34 -7.38
N ALA A 99 3.09 5.40 -7.02
CA ALA A 99 3.79 5.51 -5.76
C ALA A 99 2.86 6.24 -4.76
N SER A 100 2.15 5.48 -3.92
CA SER A 100 1.28 6.04 -2.87
C SER A 100 2.03 6.13 -1.55
N ASP A 101 1.69 7.11 -0.71
CA ASP A 101 2.23 7.18 0.66
C ASP A 101 1.87 5.92 1.45
N TYR A 102 2.89 5.23 1.99
CA TYR A 102 2.70 4.14 2.94
C TYR A 102 2.95 4.61 4.37
N ASN A 103 4.06 5.32 4.58
CA ASN A 103 4.38 6.00 5.84
C ASN A 103 5.25 7.23 5.56
N ASN A 104 5.88 7.81 6.58
CA ASN A 104 6.73 8.99 6.41
C ASN A 104 7.95 8.75 5.52
N ASP A 105 8.48 7.52 5.48
CA ASP A 105 9.76 7.20 4.87
C ASP A 105 9.65 6.44 3.54
N TYR A 106 8.53 5.77 3.29
CA TYR A 106 8.34 4.86 2.15
C TYR A 106 7.07 5.18 1.34
N PHE A 107 7.20 5.02 0.02
CA PHE A 107 6.09 4.87 -0.89
C PHE A 107 5.80 3.39 -1.15
N GLN A 108 4.52 3.06 -1.28
CA GLN A 108 4.07 1.77 -1.81
C GLN A 108 3.91 1.87 -3.31
N ILE A 109 4.51 0.93 -4.03
CA ILE A 109 4.36 0.80 -5.48
C ILE A 109 3.28 -0.23 -5.77
N SER A 110 2.25 0.16 -6.51
CA SER A 110 1.14 -0.74 -6.84
C SER A 110 0.50 -0.43 -8.19
N PRO A 111 -0.10 -1.43 -8.87
CA PRO A 111 -0.76 -1.28 -10.17
C PRO A 111 -2.18 -0.66 -10.10
N TRP A 112 -2.56 0.01 -9.00
CA TRP A 112 -3.94 0.49 -8.77
C TRP A 112 -4.12 2.01 -8.79
N GLY A 113 -3.25 2.71 -9.53
CA GLY A 113 -3.56 3.89 -10.37
C GLY A 113 -4.49 5.01 -9.87
N SER A 114 -5.76 4.67 -9.70
CA SER A 114 -6.86 5.64 -9.75
C SER A 114 -7.94 5.41 -8.69
N TRP A 115 -8.04 4.21 -8.11
CA TRP A 115 -9.11 3.87 -7.16
C TRP A 115 -8.65 3.75 -5.70
N SER A 116 -7.35 3.52 -5.45
CA SER A 116 -6.81 3.29 -4.11
C SER A 116 -6.45 4.57 -3.33
N GLN A 117 -6.30 5.73 -4.00
CA GLN A 117 -6.08 7.03 -3.34
C GLN A 117 -7.23 7.46 -2.42
N ALA A 118 -8.39 6.81 -2.52
CA ALA A 118 -9.57 7.10 -1.72
C ALA A 118 -9.83 6.05 -0.63
N ILE A 119 -8.87 5.17 -0.32
CA ILE A 119 -8.99 4.17 0.75
C ILE A 119 -8.29 4.73 1.99
N PRO A 120 -9.03 5.29 2.97
CA PRO A 120 -8.45 5.74 4.22
C PRO A 120 -7.61 4.66 4.89
N GLU A 121 -6.58 5.06 5.65
CA GLU A 121 -5.83 4.11 6.48
C GLU A 121 -6.77 3.28 7.39
N PRO A 122 -6.44 2.03 7.77
CA PRO A 122 -7.25 1.19 8.68
C PRO A 122 -7.73 1.92 9.94
N SER A 123 -6.88 2.80 10.49
CA SER A 123 -7.15 3.68 11.62
C SER A 123 -8.30 4.66 11.37
N THR A 124 -8.44 5.15 10.14
CA THR A 124 -9.46 6.11 9.73
C THR A 124 -10.83 5.46 9.63
N TYR A 125 -10.92 4.19 9.22
CA TYR A 125 -12.17 3.42 9.31
C TYR A 125 -12.64 3.27 10.77
N GLY A 126 -11.71 2.97 11.68
CA GLY A 126 -11.98 2.92 13.11
C GLY A 126 -12.47 4.26 13.67
N ALA A 127 -11.87 5.38 13.24
CA ALA A 127 -12.29 6.71 13.65
C ALA A 127 -13.69 7.08 13.14
N ILE A 128 -14.02 6.77 11.88
CA ILE A 128 -15.35 7.02 11.31
C ILE A 128 -16.41 6.20 12.04
N LEU A 129 -16.18 4.90 12.22
CA LEU A 129 -17.11 4.03 12.93
C LEU A 129 -17.26 4.43 14.41
N GLY A 130 -16.15 4.80 15.06
CA GLY A 130 -16.15 5.30 16.43
C GLY A 130 -16.96 6.59 16.59
N ALA A 131 -16.77 7.55 15.69
CA ALA A 131 -17.52 8.81 15.70
C ALA A 131 -19.03 8.60 15.50
N LEU A 132 -19.41 7.72 14.56
CA LEU A 132 -20.81 7.36 14.32
C LEU A 132 -21.44 6.67 15.54
N GLY A 133 -20.72 5.73 16.17
CA GLY A 133 -21.17 5.03 17.37
C GLY A 133 -21.40 5.97 18.56
N VAL A 134 -20.45 6.87 18.83
CA VAL A 134 -20.57 7.87 19.91
C VAL A 134 -21.72 8.84 19.62
N GLY A 135 -21.85 9.31 18.39
CA GLY A 135 -22.95 10.18 17.96
C GLY A 135 -24.33 9.53 18.18
N ALA A 136 -24.50 8.29 17.72
CA ALA A 136 -25.74 7.53 17.89
C ALA A 136 -26.07 7.27 19.38
N TYR A 137 -25.07 6.96 20.19
CA TYR A 137 -25.24 6.76 21.64
C TYR A 137 -25.71 8.04 22.35
N LEU A 138 -25.08 9.18 22.05
CA LEU A 138 -25.47 10.47 22.64
C LEU A 138 -26.90 10.88 22.25
N ILE A 139 -27.29 10.65 20.99
CA ILE A 139 -28.66 10.90 20.50
C ILE A 139 -29.66 10.00 21.24
N ARG A 140 -29.35 8.71 21.41
CA ARG A 140 -30.21 7.76 22.13
C ARG A 140 -30.38 8.16 23.60
N ARG A 141 -29.29 8.58 24.25
CA ARG A 141 -29.32 9.06 25.65
C ARG A 141 -30.16 10.32 25.80
N LYS A 142 -30.01 11.31 24.90
CA LYS A 142 -30.84 12.53 24.93
C LYS A 142 -32.33 12.24 24.75
N ARG A 143 -32.69 11.30 23.88
CA ARG A 143 -34.10 10.88 23.69
C ARG A 143 -34.70 10.22 24.93
N GLN A 144 -33.91 9.44 25.68
CA GLN A 144 -34.36 8.80 26.92
C GLN A 144 -34.52 9.79 28.08
N THR A 145 -33.70 10.84 28.14
CA THR A 145 -33.84 11.89 29.15
C THR A 145 -35.02 12.83 28.85
N GLY A 146 -35.28 13.14 27.57
CA GLY A 146 -36.39 14.02 27.17
C GLY A 146 -37.79 13.43 27.38
N GLN A 147 -37.94 12.09 27.38
CA GLN A 147 -39.22 11.43 27.65
C GLN A 147 -39.59 11.41 29.14
N ARG A 148 -38.63 11.59 30.06
CA ARG A 148 -38.89 11.56 31.51
C ARG A 148 -39.46 12.87 32.07
N THR A 149 -39.32 13.99 31.37
CA THR A 149 -39.81 15.29 31.85
C THR A 149 -41.22 15.62 31.39
N THR A 150 -41.76 14.94 30.38
CA THR A 150 -43.13 15.18 29.87
C THR A 150 -44.21 14.49 30.70
N GLU A 151 -43.88 13.48 31.52
CA GLU A 151 -44.85 12.81 32.41
C GLU A 151 -45.13 13.55 33.72
N CYS A 152 -44.25 14.47 34.15
CA CYS A 152 -44.47 15.23 35.41
C CYS A 152 -45.08 16.62 35.23
N ALA A 153 -45.29 17.10 33.99
CA ALA A 153 -45.87 18.42 33.72
C ALA A 153 -47.39 18.39 33.46
N ALA A 154 -48.00 17.19 33.46
CA ALA A 154 -49.44 17.01 33.32
C ALA A 154 -50.03 16.45 34.62
N LYS A 155 -50.12 17.30 35.65
CA LYS A 155 -51.03 17.05 36.77
C LYS A 155 -51.42 18.36 37.46
#